data_AF-A0A3C0FW28-F1
#
_entry.id   AF-A0A3C0FW28-F1
#
_cell.length_a   1.000
_cell.length_b   1.000
_cell.length_c   1.000
_cell.angle_alpha   90.00
_cell.angle_beta   90.00
_cell.angle_gamma   90.00
#
_symmetry.space_group_name_H-M   'P 1'
#
loop_
_entity.id
_entity.type
_entity.pdbx_description
1 polymer ?
#
loop_
_entity_poly.entity_id
_entity_poly.type
_entity_poly.pdbx_seq_one_letter_code
_entity_poly.pdbx_strand_id
1 'polypeptide(L)'
;IVEGGETPDLSPEELKEIGYQIAAYPLSLMAAAMKAMVECLQTMKHGQPRDDKLMGWADLRQRIGFDDYYEVSERYASSRRDG
;
A
#
# COMPACT_ATOMS: atom_id res chain seq x y z
N ILE A 1 -5.08 3.03 18.30
CA ILE A 1 -6.23 2.11 18.22
C ILE A 1 -5.74 0.83 17.55
N VAL A 2 -6.17 -0.31 18.07
CA VAL A 2 -5.90 -1.63 17.48
C VAL A 2 -7.26 -2.26 17.23
N GLU A 3 -7.59 -2.47 15.97
CA GLU A 3 -8.85 -3.06 15.55
C GLU A 3 -8.98 -4.47 16.14
N GLY A 4 -10.03 -4.70 16.93
CA GLY A 4 -10.25 -5.98 17.64
C GLY A 4 -9.50 -6.13 18.96
N GLY A 5 -8.86 -5.07 19.47
CA GLY A 5 -8.26 -5.02 20.81
C GLY A 5 -9.24 -4.54 21.90
N GLU A 6 -8.73 -4.35 23.12
CA GLU A 6 -9.54 -3.88 24.27
C GLU A 6 -9.92 -2.40 24.20
N THR A 7 -9.24 -1.61 23.35
CA THR A 7 -9.58 -0.20 23.13
C THR A 7 -10.80 -0.10 22.22
N PRO A 8 -11.88 0.58 22.64
CA PRO A 8 -13.04 0.82 21.78
C PRO A 8 -12.63 1.48 20.47
N ASP A 9 -13.13 0.96 19.35
CA ASP A 9 -12.90 1.51 18.02
C ASP A 9 -13.84 2.69 17.79
N LEU A 10 -13.44 3.84 18.34
CA LEU A 10 -14.15 5.11 18.15
C LEU A 10 -13.73 5.73 16.82
N SER A 11 -14.71 6.33 16.15
CA SER A 11 -14.46 7.12 14.95
C SER A 11 -13.58 8.34 15.26
N PRO A 12 -12.87 8.89 14.26
CA PRO A 12 -12.14 10.16 14.43
C PRO A 12 -13.02 11.31 14.96
N GLU A 13 -14.32 11.31 14.65
CA GLU A 13 -15.29 12.31 15.11
C GLU A 13 -15.55 12.16 16.62
N GLU A 14 -15.85 10.95 17.09
CA GLU A 14 -16.05 10.68 18.53
C GLU A 14 -14.79 10.96 19.34
N LEU A 15 -13.61 10.61 18.80
CA LEU A 15 -12.33 10.91 19.44
C LEU A 15 -12.11 12.42 19.58
N LYS A 16 -12.51 13.19 18.57
CA LYS A 16 -12.45 14.65 18.60
C LYS A 16 -13.43 15.24 19.63
N GLU A 17 -14.65 14.69 19.71
CA GLU A 17 -15.66 15.14 20.68
C GLU A 17 -15.21 14.96 22.13
N ILE A 18 -14.44 13.91 22.43
CA ILE A 18 -13.87 13.68 23.77
C ILE A 18 -12.50 14.36 23.98
N GLY A 19 -12.05 15.19 23.02
CA GLY A 19 -10.91 16.09 23.17
C GLY A 19 -9.57 15.60 22.58
N TYR A 20 -9.52 14.45 21.91
CA TYR A 20 -8.30 14.01 21.22
C TYR A 20 -8.04 14.84 19.96
N GLN A 21 -6.76 15.16 19.72
CA GLN A 21 -6.31 15.88 18.52
C GLN A 21 -5.57 14.97 17.53
N ILE A 22 -5.06 13.83 17.98
CA ILE A 22 -4.31 12.87 17.19
C ILE A 22 -4.77 11.47 17.57
N ALA A 23 -5.06 10.64 16.56
CA ALA A 23 -5.35 9.22 16.71
C ALA A 23 -4.34 8.41 15.88
N ALA A 24 -3.66 7.46 16.51
CA ALA A 24 -2.71 6.58 15.84
C ALA A 24 -3.36 5.23 15.54
N TYR A 25 -3.14 4.73 14.32
CA TYR A 25 -3.67 3.48 13.77
C TYR A 25 -2.50 2.57 13.33
N PRO A 26 -1.63 2.13 14.28
CA PRO A 26 -0.33 1.55 13.95
C PRO A 26 -0.40 0.22 13.20
N LEU A 27 -1.46 -0.57 13.41
CA LEU A 27 -1.56 -1.92 12.85
C LEU A 27 -2.54 -2.01 11.67
N SER A 28 -3.37 -1.00 11.47
CA SER A 28 -4.49 -1.03 10.53
C SER A 28 -4.05 -1.29 9.10
N LEU A 29 -3.04 -0.54 8.62
CA LEU A 29 -2.48 -0.71 7.28
C LEU A 29 -1.81 -2.08 7.13
N MET A 30 -1.06 -2.52 8.15
CA MET A 30 -0.38 -3.80 8.12
C MET A 30 -1.36 -4.97 8.08
N ALA A 31 -2.39 -4.94 8.91
CA ALA A 31 -3.44 -5.97 8.93
C ALA A 31 -4.20 -6.03 7.60
N ALA A 32 -4.55 -4.88 7.02
CA ALA A 32 -5.19 -4.82 5.70
C ALA A 32 -4.29 -5.41 4.60
N ALA A 33 -3.00 -5.06 4.59
CA ALA A 33 -2.03 -5.60 3.64
C ALA A 33 -1.87 -7.12 3.82
N MET A 34 -1.75 -7.61 5.05
CA MET A 34 -1.65 -9.04 5.35
C MET A 34 -2.87 -9.82 4.86
N LYS A 35 -4.07 -9.29 5.08
CA LYS A 35 -5.31 -9.91 4.58
C LYS A 35 -5.30 -10.01 3.05
N ALA A 36 -4.99 -8.92 2.35
CA ALA A 36 -4.91 -8.91 0.88
C ALA A 36 -3.85 -9.91 0.35
N MET A 37 -2.69 -10.01 1.02
CA MET A 37 -1.66 -10.99 0.67
C MET A 37 -2.16 -12.44 0.81
N VAL A 38 -2.84 -12.77 1.92
CA VAL A 38 -3.40 -14.11 2.16
C VAL A 38 -4.47 -14.46 1.12
N GLU A 39 -5.39 -13.53 0.82
CA GLU A 39 -6.44 -13.73 -0.18
C GLU A 39 -5.84 -13.97 -1.57
N CYS A 40 -4.85 -13.17 -1.98
CA CYS A 40 -4.16 -13.35 -3.25
C CYS A 40 -3.49 -14.74 -3.35
N LEU A 41 -2.78 -15.17 -2.31
CA LEU A 41 -2.15 -16.50 -2.26
C LEU A 41 -3.17 -17.64 -2.32
N GLN A 42 -4.32 -17.49 -1.67
CA GLN A 42 -5.41 -18.47 -1.73
C GLN A 42 -6.02 -18.55 -3.14
N THR A 43 -6.27 -17.41 -3.79
CA THR A 43 -6.73 -17.36 -5.19
C THR A 43 -5.72 -18.04 -6.12
N MET A 44 -4.42 -17.78 -5.94
CA MET A 44 -3.35 -18.43 -6.70
C MET A 44 -3.34 -19.96 -6.49
N LYS A 45 -3.51 -20.42 -5.25
CA LYS A 45 -3.55 -21.85 -4.92
C LYS A 45 -4.67 -22.59 -5.66
N HIS A 46 -5.79 -21.93 -5.93
CA HIS A 46 -6.93 -22.51 -6.65
C HIS A 46 -6.88 -22.27 -8.16
N GLY A 47 -5.82 -21.63 -8.68
CA GLY A 47 -5.69 -21.34 -10.12
C GLY A 47 -6.72 -20.34 -10.65
N GLN A 48 -7.31 -19.52 -9.78
CA GLN A 48 -8.34 -18.55 -10.15
C GLN A 48 -7.72 -17.25 -10.69
N PRO A 49 -8.42 -16.53 -11.58
CA PRO A 49 -8.01 -15.19 -12.00
C PRO A 49 -8.01 -14.22 -10.81
N ARG A 50 -7.12 -13.23 -10.84
CA ARG A 50 -6.85 -12.29 -9.73
C ARG A 50 -6.83 -10.83 -10.17
N ASP A 51 -7.26 -10.54 -11.39
CA ASP A 51 -7.18 -9.19 -11.97
C ASP A 51 -7.94 -8.15 -11.13
N ASP A 52 -8.98 -8.58 -10.40
CA ASP A 52 -9.75 -7.78 -9.45
C ASP A 52 -9.01 -7.44 -8.15
N LYS A 53 -7.94 -8.17 -7.82
CA LYS A 53 -7.14 -8.03 -6.59
C LYS A 53 -5.81 -7.32 -6.85
N LEU A 54 -5.45 -7.11 -8.11
CA LEU A 54 -4.20 -6.48 -8.49
C LEU A 54 -4.41 -5.01 -8.78
N MET A 55 -3.42 -4.22 -8.38
CA MET A 55 -3.30 -2.85 -8.84
C MET A 55 -3.03 -2.82 -10.34
N GLY A 56 -3.63 -1.86 -11.05
CA GLY A 56 -3.35 -1.63 -12.46
C GLY A 56 -1.86 -1.39 -12.69
N TRP A 57 -1.34 -1.87 -13.82
CA TRP A 57 0.09 -1.78 -14.13
C TRP A 57 0.63 -0.34 -14.11
N ALA A 58 -0.12 0.61 -14.66
CA ALA A 58 0.25 2.02 -14.67
C ALA A 58 0.39 2.59 -13.25
N ASP A 59 -0.60 2.33 -12.40
CA ASP A 59 -0.59 2.77 -11.00
C ASP A 59 0.54 2.11 -10.21
N LEU A 60 0.80 0.82 -10.46
CA LEU A 60 1.90 0.10 -9.84
C LEU A 60 3.23 0.77 -10.19
N ARG A 61 3.51 0.96 -11.49
CA ARG A 61 4.74 1.60 -12.01
C ARG A 61 4.96 2.98 -11.40
N GLN A 62 3.92 3.80 -11.33
CA GLN A 62 4.00 5.12 -10.76
C GLN A 62 4.37 5.07 -9.26
N ARG A 63 3.69 4.22 -8.48
CA ARG A 63 3.92 4.13 -7.03
C ARG A 63 5.29 3.61 -6.63
N ILE A 64 5.89 2.76 -7.45
CA ILE A 64 7.25 2.24 -7.21
C ILE A 64 8.34 3.21 -7.72
N GLY A 65 7.97 4.38 -8.24
CA GLY A 65 8.91 5.42 -8.66
C GLY A 65 9.66 5.11 -9.96
N PHE A 66 9.11 4.22 -10.80
CA PHE A 66 9.76 3.89 -12.07
C PHE A 66 9.83 5.09 -13.01
N ASP A 67 8.80 5.92 -13.05
CA ASP A 67 8.78 7.14 -13.89
C ASP A 67 9.91 8.10 -13.50
N ASP A 68 10.03 8.39 -12.20
CA ASP A 68 11.08 9.25 -11.65
C ASP A 68 12.49 8.71 -11.94
N TYR A 69 12.67 7.38 -11.84
CA TYR A 69 13.93 6.73 -12.19
C TYR A 69 14.31 6.97 -13.66
N TYR A 70 13.35 6.82 -14.59
CA TYR A 70 13.60 7.02 -16.01
C TYR A 70 13.98 8.48 -16.32
N GLU A 71 13.23 9.46 -15.80
CA GLU A 71 13.52 10.89 -16.01
C GLU A 71 14.93 11.26 -15.53
N VAL A 72 15.35 10.74 -14.37
CA VAL A 72 16.70 10.97 -13.84
C VAL A 72 17.74 10.27 -14.73
N SER A 73 17.50 9.04 -15.15
CA SER A 73 18.45 8.26 -15.96
C SER A 73 18.71 8.83 -17.36
N GLU A 74 17.72 9.48 -17.98
CA GLU A 74 17.88 10.14 -19.29
C GLU A 74 18.98 11.20 -19.29
N ARG A 75 19.15 11.91 -18.17
CA ARG A 75 20.23 12.90 -17.99
C ARG A 75 21.63 12.29 -18.00
N TYR A 76 21.73 10.99 -17.74
CA TYR A 76 22.98 10.23 -17.75
C TYR A 76 23.15 9.39 -19.04
N ALA A 77 22.19 9.41 -19.96
CA ALA A 77 22.27 8.67 -21.22
C ALA A 77 23.48 9.07 -22.07
N SER A 78 23.90 10.34 -22.01
CA SER A 78 25.10 10.85 -22.70
C SER A 78 26.44 10.39 -22.10
N SER A 79 26.42 9.65 -20.98
CA SER A 79 27.61 9.09 -20.32
C SER A 79 27.76 7.58 -20.49
N ARG A 80 26.89 6.93 -21.28
CA ARG A 80 27.05 5.52 -21.66
C ARG A 80 28.35 5.37 -22.45
N ARG A 81 29.31 4.67 -21.86
CA ARG A 81 30.49 4.20 -22.58
C ARG A 81 30.05 2.97 -23.38
N ASP A 82 29.97 3.12 -24.70
CA ASP A 82 29.89 1.99 -25.60
C ASP A 82 31.16 1.15 -25.42
N GLY A 83 30.97 -0.11 -25.03
CA GLY A 83 32.02 -1.12 -24.94
C GLY A 83 32.11 -1.92 -26.22
#